data_AF-A0A451CGV6-F1
#
_entry.id   AF-A0A451CGV6-F1
#
_cell.length_a   1.000
_cell.length_b   1.000
_cell.length_c   1.000
_cell.angle_alpha   90.00
_cell.angle_beta   90.00
_cell.angle_gamma   90.00
#
_symmetry.space_group_name_H-M   'P 1'
#
loop_
_entity.id
_entity.type
_entity.pdbx_description
1 polymer ?
#
loop_
_entity_poly.entity_id
_entity_poly.type
_entity_poly.pdbx_seq_one_letter_code
_entity_poly.pdbx_strand_id
1 'polypeptide(L)' 'MGNANIRNPIPASYATKILPYRGAGSGIILASKVHPDMDFTDDREGNRFIAAVRGSK' A
#
# COMPACT_ATOMS: atom_id res chain seq x y z
N MET A 1 16.53 4.12 9.98
CA MET A 1 15.77 2.85 9.98
C MET A 1 14.29 3.20 10.14
N GLY A 2 13.44 2.84 9.18
CA GLY A 2 12.01 3.16 9.23
C GLY A 2 11.24 2.06 9.95
N ASN A 3 10.58 2.38 11.06
CA ASN A 3 9.75 1.42 11.78
C ASN A 3 8.38 1.31 11.09
N ALA A 4 8.00 0.10 10.69
CA ALA A 4 6.66 -0.20 10.20
C ALA A 4 5.68 -0.12 11.38
N ASN A 5 5.00 1.03 11.54
CA ASN A 5 4.06 1.23 12.63
C ASN A 5 2.69 0.62 12.28
N ILE A 6 2.50 -0.64 12.66
CA ILE A 6 1.26 -1.38 12.42
C ILE A 6 0.17 -0.82 13.35
N ARG A 7 -0.75 -0.03 12.77
CA ARG A 7 -1.82 0.66 13.53
C ARG A 7 -2.85 -0.30 14.12
N ASN A 8 -3.02 -1.49 13.54
CA ASN A 8 -3.88 -2.53 14.09
C ASN A 8 -3.29 -3.92 13.83
N PRO A 9 -2.81 -4.63 14.86
CA PRO A 9 -2.19 -5.94 14.71
C PRO A 9 -3.18 -7.04 14.31
N ILE A 10 -4.48 -6.89 14.63
CA ILE A 10 -5.47 -7.93 14.36
C ILE A 10 -5.69 -8.10 12.85
N PRO A 11 -6.14 -7.10 12.06
CA PRO A 11 -6.26 -7.24 10.62
C PRO A 11 -4.94 -7.57 9.93
N ALA A 12 -3.81 -7.03 10.43
CA ALA A 12 -2.49 -7.31 9.86
C ALA A 12 -2.12 -8.80 9.95
N SER A 13 -2.47 -9.46 11.06
CA SER A 13 -2.21 -10.90 11.26
C SER A 13 -3.08 -11.82 10.40
N TYR A 14 -4.29 -11.38 10.03
CA TYR A 14 -5.22 -12.15 9.19
C TYR A 14 -5.03 -11.86 7.71
N ALA A 15 -4.71 -10.61 7.35
CA ALA A 15 -4.52 -10.21 5.95
C ALA A 15 -3.43 -11.04 5.25
N THR A 16 -2.34 -11.38 5.95
CA THR A 16 -1.27 -12.23 5.41
C THR A 16 -1.69 -13.69 5.18
N LYS A 17 -2.77 -14.15 5.82
CA LYS A 17 -3.31 -15.51 5.68
C LYS A 17 -4.45 -15.60 4.66
N ILE A 18 -5.20 -14.51 4.48
CA ILE A 18 -6.42 -14.47 3.67
C ILE A 18 -6.14 -13.94 2.26
N LEU A 19 -5.23 -12.98 2.11
CA LEU A 19 -4.97 -12.36 0.82
C LEU A 19 -4.12 -13.29 -0.07
N PRO A 20 -4.40 -13.34 -1.39
CA PRO A 20 -3.64 -14.16 -2.34
C PRO A 20 -2.22 -13.63 -2.62
N TYR A 21 -1.76 -12.62 -1.89
CA TYR A 21 -0.46 -11.97 -2.06
C TYR A 21 0.46 -12.26 -0.88
N ARG A 22 1.70 -12.66 -1.19
CA ARG A 22 2.72 -12.95 -0.17
C ARG A 22 3.43 -11.67 0.26
N GLY A 23 3.48 -11.46 1.57
CA GLY A 23 4.24 -10.38 2.23
C GLY A 23 3.45 -9.07 2.36
N ALA A 24 3.38 -8.55 3.59
CA ALA A 24 2.91 -7.19 3.83
C ALA A 24 3.90 -6.20 3.19
N GLY A 25 3.40 -5.31 2.32
CA GLY A 25 4.21 -4.29 1.67
C GLY A 25 4.60 -4.57 0.21
N SER A 26 4.35 -5.76 -0.34
CA SER A 26 4.59 -6.05 -1.76
C SER A 26 3.54 -5.42 -2.71
N GLY A 27 2.37 -5.06 -2.17
CA GLY A 27 1.23 -4.57 -2.95
C GLY A 27 1.51 -3.30 -3.76
N ILE A 28 2.27 -2.34 -3.20
CA ILE A 28 2.55 -1.07 -3.89
C ILE A 28 3.49 -1.27 -5.09
N ILE A 29 4.47 -2.17 -4.97
CA ILE A 29 5.40 -2.52 -6.04
C ILE A 29 4.65 -3.25 -7.16
N LEU A 30 3.74 -4.16 -6.80
CA LEU A 30 2.90 -4.85 -7.78
C LEU A 30 1.95 -3.87 -8.50
N ALA A 31 1.31 -2.98 -7.76
CA ALA A 31 0.41 -1.96 -8.33
C ALA A 31 1.14 -1.06 -9.33
N SER A 32 2.36 -0.60 -9.01
CA SER A 32 3.17 0.23 -9.91
C SER A 32 3.62 -0.49 -11.18
N LYS A 33 3.75 -1.82 -11.15
CA LYS A 33 4.05 -2.61 -12.36
C LYS A 33 2.84 -2.77 -13.28
N VAL A 34 1.64 -2.89 -12.71
CA VAL A 34 0.39 -3.09 -13.47
C VAL A 34 -0.17 -1.76 -13.98
N HIS A 35 -0.03 -0.70 -13.18
CA HIS A 35 -0.49 0.65 -13.47
C HIS A 35 0.70 1.61 -13.48
N PRO A 36 1.44 1.72 -14.61
CA PRO A 36 2.58 2.63 -14.71
C PRO A 36 2.16 4.11 -14.65
N ASP A 37 0.87 4.40 -14.85
CA ASP A 37 0.24 5.71 -14.83
C ASP A 37 -0.28 6.13 -13.44
N MET A 38 0.06 5.37 -12.39
CA MET A 38 -0.31 5.73 -11.02
C MET A 38 0.49 6.92 -10.48
N ASP A 39 -0.15 7.74 -9.65
CA ASP A 39 0.47 8.85 -8.95
C ASP A 39 0.65 8.53 -7.46
N PHE A 40 1.70 9.11 -6.87
CA PHE A 40 1.98 9.04 -5.44
C PHE A 40 2.10 10.42 -4.82
N THR A 41 1.39 10.65 -3.73
CA THR A 41 1.43 11.91 -2.96
C THR A 41 1.78 11.61 -1.50
N ASP A 42 2.87 12.21 -1.01
CA ASP A 42 3.28 12.18 0.39
C ASP A 42 2.80 13.46 1.10
N ASP A 43 1.60 13.41 1.66
CA ASP A 43 1.03 14.48 2.48
C ASP A 43 1.51 14.33 3.93
N ARG A 44 2.63 14.98 4.23
CA ARG A 44 3.26 14.96 5.56
C ARG A 44 2.49 15.76 6.60
N GLU A 45 1.81 16.81 6.18
CA GLU A 45 1.02 17.67 7.07
C GLU A 45 -0.21 16.90 7.56
N GLY A 46 -0.88 16.17 6.67
CA GLY A 46 -2.00 15.29 6.99
C GLY A 46 -1.62 13.89 7.48
N ASN A 47 -0.32 13.57 7.61
CA ASN A 47 0.21 12.24 7.94
C ASN A 47 -0.42 11.12 7.06
N ARG A 48 -0.46 11.36 5.75
CA ARG A 48 -1.17 10.55 4.78
C ARG A 48 -0.30 10.33 3.54
N PHE A 49 -0.16 9.06 3.18
CA PHE A 49 0.38 8.67 1.89
C PHE A 49 -0.77 8.23 0.97
N ILE A 50 -0.81 8.78 -0.24
CA ILE A 50 -1.86 8.51 -1.23
C ILE A 50 -1.21 7.85 -2.45
N ALA A 51 -1.76 6.71 -2.87
CA ALA A 51 -1.45 6.06 -4.13
C ALA A 51 -2.73 6.04 -4.97
N ALA A 52 -2.74 6.75 -6.10
CA ALA A 52 -3.91 6.90 -6.96
C ALA A 52 -3.65 6.28 -8.32
N VAL A 53 -4.53 5.38 -8.76
CA VAL A 53 -4.50 4.85 -10.13
C VAL A 53 -5.37 5.75 -11.00
N ARG A 54 -4.84 6.24 -12.12
CA ARG A 54 -5.65 6.93 -13.12
C ARG A 54 -6.46 5.87 -13.87
N GLY A 55 -7.78 5.92 -13.73
CA GLY A 55 -8.65 5.04 -14.51
C GLY A 55 -8.61 5.47 -15.97
N SER A 56 -7.93 4.72 -16.83
CA SER A 56 -8.19 4.82 -18.27
C SER A 56 -9.59 4.27 -18.51
N LYS A 57 -10.46 5.13 -19.05
CA LYS A 57 -11.84 4.80 -19.42
C LYS A 57 -11.91 3.60 -20.37
#